data_AF-A0A2M8N5V7-F1
#
_entry.id   AF-A0A2M8N5V7-F1
#
_cell.length_a   1.000
_cell.length_b   1.000
_cell.length_c   1.000
_cell.angle_alpha   90.00
_cell.angle_beta   90.00
_cell.angle_gamma   90.00
#
_symmetry.space_group_name_H-M   'P 1'
#
loop_
_entity.id
_entity.type
_entity.pdbx_description
1 polymer ?
#
loop_
_entity_poly.entity_id
_entity_poly.type
_entity_poly.pdbx_seq_one_letter_code
_entity_poly.pdbx_strand_id
1 'polypeptide(L)'
;PDADDTTRNTYLEYYSAGRLRRMAETFKGTKHADLFEALRLVMRLLSGENNGAGARLGLVSLGSFLFSDRAVSDIIDCQISNQHLLTAIRALSLTYDDKAKVYRSVDYKNLGPEELGSVYESLLELHPQINVPARRFSLATAGGNERKTTGSYYTPTSLINVLLDSTLDPVLEEAMKHGEDAILDLKICDPACGSGHFLIAAANRMAKALAFIRTGEEEPPPSAIQKAKRDVISHCIYGVDINPMAVELCKVNLWMESMDPGKPLSFLDHRIQVGNSLLGTTPKLMAEGIPDDAFKPIEGDDKK
;
A
#
# COMPACT_ATOMS: atom_id res chain seq x y z
N PRO A 1 4.97 -1.01 20.39
CA PRO A 1 4.96 0.05 21.42
C PRO A 1 5.53 -0.43 22.76
N ASP A 2 5.19 -1.66 23.16
CA ASP A 2 5.46 -2.20 24.50
C ASP A 2 6.76 -2.99 24.63
N ALA A 3 7.64 -2.93 23.62
CA ALA A 3 8.95 -3.59 23.68
C ALA A 3 9.89 -2.83 24.64
N ASP A 4 10.65 -3.57 25.44
CA ASP A 4 11.69 -3.02 26.32
C ASP A 4 12.81 -2.31 25.54
N ASP A 5 13.56 -1.47 26.24
CA ASP A 5 14.60 -0.63 25.62
C ASP A 5 15.72 -1.48 25.01
N THR A 6 16.06 -2.64 25.59
CA THR A 6 17.08 -3.54 25.05
C THR A 6 16.67 -4.09 23.70
N THR A 7 15.43 -4.55 23.58
CA THR A 7 14.83 -5.07 22.35
C THR A 7 14.75 -3.99 21.29
N ARG A 8 14.29 -2.79 21.67
CA ARG A 8 14.19 -1.63 20.79
C ARG A 8 15.58 -1.22 20.25
N ASN A 9 16.57 -1.12 21.12
CA ASN A 9 17.93 -0.77 20.73
C ASN A 9 18.55 -1.82 19.81
N THR A 10 18.32 -3.10 20.10
CA THR A 10 18.75 -4.21 19.24
C THR A 10 18.19 -4.06 17.82
N TYR A 11 16.89 -3.78 17.67
CA TYR A 11 16.31 -3.55 16.36
C TYR A 11 16.90 -2.30 15.68
N LEU A 12 16.94 -1.17 16.38
CA LEU A 12 17.43 0.09 15.82
C LEU A 12 18.89 0.03 15.36
N GLU A 13 19.73 -0.69 16.10
CA GLU A 13 21.17 -0.80 15.85
C GLU A 13 21.50 -1.81 14.75
N TYR A 14 20.79 -2.94 14.68
CA TYR A 14 21.17 -4.07 13.82
C TYR A 14 20.23 -4.34 12.64
N TYR A 15 18.93 -4.11 12.80
CA TYR A 15 17.90 -4.57 11.85
C TYR A 15 17.11 -3.46 11.17
N SER A 16 17.12 -2.24 11.71
CA SER A 16 16.26 -1.17 11.23
C SER A 16 16.59 -0.70 9.81
N ALA A 17 15.56 -0.31 9.06
CA ALA A 17 15.74 0.40 7.79
C ALA A 17 16.59 1.67 7.96
N GLY A 18 16.46 2.36 9.11
CA GLY A 18 17.29 3.53 9.44
C GLY A 18 18.79 3.22 9.48
N ARG A 19 19.19 2.03 9.96
CA ARG A 19 20.57 1.56 9.91
C ARG A 19 21.04 1.38 8.46
N LEU A 20 20.24 0.71 7.62
CA LEU A 20 20.56 0.52 6.19
C LEU A 20 20.73 1.86 5.46
N ARG A 21 19.88 2.85 5.75
CA ARG A 21 20.00 4.21 5.20
C ARG A 21 21.32 4.87 5.61
N ARG A 22 21.66 4.88 6.90
CA ARG A 22 22.94 5.44 7.40
C ARG A 22 24.16 4.75 6.79
N MET A 23 24.11 3.43 6.65
CA MET A 23 25.17 2.66 6.00
C MET A 23 25.27 3.00 4.52
N ALA A 24 24.14 3.15 3.81
CA ALA A 24 24.14 3.49 2.40
C ALA A 24 24.75 4.88 2.15
N GLU A 25 24.56 5.85 3.04
CA GLU A 25 25.16 7.19 2.89
C GLU A 25 26.68 7.20 3.06
N THR A 26 27.23 6.32 3.90
CA THR A 26 28.64 6.39 4.33
C THR A 26 29.52 5.28 3.75
N PHE A 27 28.92 4.15 3.38
CA PHE A 27 29.65 2.94 3.01
C PHE A 27 29.18 2.38 1.67
N LYS A 28 30.13 1.96 0.83
CA LYS A 28 29.85 1.38 -0.49
C LYS A 28 29.36 -0.07 -0.44
N GLY A 29 29.55 -0.77 0.68
CA GLY A 29 29.20 -2.18 0.84
C GLY A 29 30.37 -3.13 0.58
N THR A 30 30.16 -4.40 0.93
CA THR A 30 31.10 -5.52 0.73
C THR A 30 30.53 -6.55 -0.24
N LYS A 31 31.30 -7.62 -0.51
CA LYS A 31 30.83 -8.78 -1.28
C LYS A 31 29.94 -9.74 -0.48
N HIS A 32 29.85 -9.59 0.84
CA HIS A 32 28.98 -10.39 1.70
C HIS A 32 27.51 -10.05 1.44
N ALA A 33 26.58 -10.95 1.79
CA ALA A 33 25.13 -10.80 1.56
C ALA A 33 24.32 -10.73 2.88
N ASP A 34 24.99 -10.54 4.02
CA ASP A 34 24.41 -10.57 5.35
C ASP A 34 23.35 -9.48 5.58
N LEU A 35 23.49 -8.31 4.95
CA LEU A 35 22.47 -7.26 5.06
C LEU A 35 21.17 -7.62 4.33
N PHE A 36 21.28 -8.33 3.20
CA PHE A 36 20.09 -8.78 2.48
C PHE A 36 19.36 -9.88 3.26
N GLU A 37 20.10 -10.81 3.87
CA GLU A 37 19.52 -11.82 4.76
C GLU A 37 18.85 -11.20 5.99
N ALA A 38 19.46 -10.17 6.59
CA ALA A 38 18.85 -9.43 7.69
C ALA A 38 17.57 -8.70 7.24
N LEU A 39 17.56 -8.11 6.05
CA LEU A 39 16.36 -7.48 5.49
C LEU A 39 15.25 -8.50 5.25
N ARG A 40 15.56 -9.65 4.63
CA ARG A 40 14.61 -10.76 4.43
C ARG A 40 14.01 -11.25 5.73
N LEU A 41 14.85 -11.40 6.77
CA LEU A 41 14.38 -11.76 8.10
C LEU A 41 13.35 -10.74 8.60
N VAL A 42 13.65 -9.44 8.54
CA VAL A 42 12.72 -8.40 8.99
C VAL A 42 11.41 -8.46 8.20
N MET A 43 11.46 -8.60 6.88
CA MET A 43 10.26 -8.72 6.03
C MET A 43 9.41 -9.93 6.46
N ARG A 44 10.00 -11.12 6.61
CA ARG A 44 9.29 -12.32 7.10
C ARG A 44 8.75 -12.21 8.52
N LEU A 45 9.32 -11.35 9.36
CA LEU A 45 8.77 -11.08 10.70
C LEU A 45 7.57 -10.14 10.62
N LEU A 46 7.57 -9.20 9.68
CA LEU A 46 6.46 -8.28 9.41
C LEU A 46 5.28 -8.96 8.68
N SER A 47 5.56 -9.97 7.84
CA SER A 47 4.52 -10.74 7.13
C SER A 47 3.60 -11.53 8.07
N GLY A 48 4.09 -11.89 9.26
CA GLY A 48 3.36 -12.70 10.23
C GLY A 48 3.52 -14.22 10.05
N GLU A 49 4.28 -14.67 9.05
CA GLU A 49 4.51 -16.10 8.76
C GLU A 49 5.15 -16.87 9.93
N ASN A 50 5.83 -16.17 10.85
CA ASN A 50 6.59 -16.77 11.94
C ASN A 50 5.88 -16.73 13.31
N ASN A 51 4.54 -16.73 13.36
CA ASN A 51 3.75 -16.86 14.59
C ASN A 51 4.23 -16.01 15.78
N GLY A 52 4.47 -14.71 15.54
CA GLY A 52 4.84 -13.77 16.61
C GLY A 52 6.34 -13.71 16.96
N ALA A 53 7.22 -14.39 16.21
CA ALA A 53 8.67 -14.27 16.39
C ALA A 53 9.19 -12.82 16.29
N GLY A 54 8.45 -11.93 15.61
CA GLY A 54 8.76 -10.49 15.51
C GLY A 54 8.85 -9.79 16.86
N ALA A 55 8.16 -10.30 17.89
CA ALA A 55 8.20 -9.76 19.24
C ALA A 55 9.63 -9.70 19.83
N ARG A 56 10.52 -10.63 19.42
CA ARG A 56 11.94 -10.64 19.83
C ARG A 56 12.74 -9.44 19.33
N LEU A 57 12.23 -8.74 18.31
CA LEU A 57 12.76 -7.49 17.79
C LEU A 57 11.80 -6.31 18.02
N GLY A 58 10.77 -6.50 18.84
CA GLY A 58 9.74 -5.49 19.09
C GLY A 58 8.88 -5.17 17.85
N LEU A 59 8.84 -6.07 16.87
CA LEU A 59 8.06 -5.94 15.65
C LEU A 59 6.67 -6.56 15.83
N VAL A 60 5.66 -5.84 15.36
CA VAL A 60 4.29 -6.35 15.23
C VAL A 60 4.11 -6.82 13.80
N SER A 61 3.42 -7.94 13.62
CA SER A 61 3.03 -8.41 12.29
C SER A 61 2.15 -7.34 11.63
N LEU A 62 2.58 -6.86 10.48
CA LEU A 62 1.80 -5.94 9.67
C LEU A 62 0.79 -6.70 8.80
N GLY A 63 1.07 -7.97 8.47
CA GLY A 63 0.34 -8.69 7.44
C GLY A 63 0.64 -8.10 6.06
N SER A 64 -0.03 -8.58 5.00
CA SER A 64 0.23 -8.29 3.57
C SER A 64 1.29 -9.18 2.92
N PHE A 65 1.04 -9.53 1.65
CA PHE A 65 1.99 -10.24 0.80
C PHE A 65 3.26 -9.42 0.51
N LEU A 66 3.22 -8.08 0.65
CA LEU A 66 4.36 -7.17 0.40
C LEU A 66 5.58 -7.52 1.25
N PHE A 67 5.36 -8.08 2.43
CA PHE A 67 6.43 -8.50 3.34
C PHE A 67 6.79 -9.99 3.21
N SER A 68 6.05 -10.74 2.39
CA SER A 68 6.30 -12.15 2.15
C SER A 68 7.34 -12.37 1.06
N ASP A 69 7.91 -13.58 1.03
CA ASP A 69 8.83 -14.01 -0.02
C ASP A 69 8.22 -13.93 -1.43
N ARG A 70 6.89 -13.97 -1.54
CA ARG A 70 6.17 -13.87 -2.82
C ARG A 70 6.31 -12.51 -3.48
N ALA A 71 6.52 -11.43 -2.70
CA ALA A 71 6.67 -10.09 -3.27
C ALA A 71 7.98 -9.92 -4.06
N VAL A 72 8.95 -10.81 -3.84
CA VAL A 72 10.28 -10.75 -4.46
C VAL A 72 10.72 -12.12 -4.97
N SER A 73 9.79 -12.92 -5.48
CA SER A 73 10.03 -14.32 -5.90
C SER A 73 11.19 -14.46 -6.88
N ASP A 74 11.41 -13.48 -7.75
CA ASP A 74 12.48 -13.51 -8.76
C ASP A 74 13.89 -13.38 -8.16
N ILE A 75 14.01 -12.83 -6.95
CA ILE A 75 15.30 -12.58 -6.29
C ILE A 75 15.43 -13.23 -4.92
N ILE A 76 14.40 -13.94 -4.45
CA ILE A 76 14.38 -14.47 -3.08
C ILE A 76 15.46 -15.52 -2.83
N ASP A 77 15.81 -16.29 -3.86
CA ASP A 77 16.85 -17.33 -3.78
C ASP A 77 18.24 -16.81 -4.17
N CYS A 78 18.36 -15.52 -4.50
CA CYS A 78 19.61 -14.89 -4.86
C CYS A 78 20.39 -14.40 -3.63
N GLN A 79 21.72 -14.50 -3.69
CA GLN A 79 22.61 -13.79 -2.77
C GLN A 79 22.91 -12.39 -3.31
N ILE A 80 22.35 -11.37 -2.67
CA ILE A 80 22.60 -9.98 -3.05
C ILE A 80 23.72 -9.42 -2.19
N SER A 81 24.82 -9.01 -2.83
CA SER A 81 25.93 -8.42 -2.07
C SER A 81 25.53 -7.09 -1.45
N ASN A 82 26.11 -6.79 -0.29
CA ASN A 82 25.93 -5.54 0.45
C ASN A 82 26.23 -4.33 -0.43
N GLN A 83 27.17 -4.44 -1.37
CA GLN A 83 27.43 -3.40 -2.35
C GLN A 83 26.21 -3.07 -3.23
N HIS A 84 25.53 -4.08 -3.77
CA HIS A 84 24.35 -3.87 -4.62
C HIS A 84 23.16 -3.42 -3.78
N LEU A 85 22.94 -4.05 -2.62
CA LEU A 85 21.85 -3.66 -1.71
C LEU A 85 21.99 -2.21 -1.25
N LEU A 86 23.15 -1.80 -0.73
CA LEU A 86 23.35 -0.41 -0.28
C LEU A 86 23.30 0.59 -1.44
N THR A 87 23.62 0.18 -2.67
CA THR A 87 23.42 1.03 -3.86
C THR A 87 21.93 1.27 -4.12
N ALA A 88 21.10 0.23 -4.04
CA ALA A 88 19.65 0.37 -4.16
C ALA A 88 19.07 1.23 -3.01
N ILE A 89 19.45 0.94 -1.76
CA ILE A 89 18.99 1.73 -0.60
C ILE A 89 19.41 3.19 -0.72
N ARG A 90 20.62 3.48 -1.23
CA ARG A 90 21.07 4.87 -1.47
C ARG A 90 20.19 5.58 -2.49
N ALA A 91 19.86 4.92 -3.59
CA ALA A 91 18.99 5.48 -4.63
C ALA A 91 17.57 5.76 -4.12
N LEU A 92 17.07 4.96 -3.18
CA LEU A 92 15.80 5.19 -2.49
C LEU A 92 15.89 6.26 -1.40
N SER A 93 17.07 6.45 -0.80
CA SER A 93 17.23 7.33 0.36
C SER A 93 17.62 8.76 0.04
N LEU A 94 18.24 8.99 -1.12
CA LEU A 94 18.81 10.29 -1.49
C LEU A 94 18.31 10.74 -2.86
N THR A 95 17.94 12.02 -2.95
CA THR A 95 17.65 12.71 -4.20
C THR A 95 18.68 13.81 -4.42
N TYR A 96 19.02 14.08 -5.68
CA TYR A 96 19.93 15.18 -6.02
C TYR A 96 19.13 16.43 -6.39
N ASP A 97 19.38 17.53 -5.69
CA ASP A 97 18.82 18.83 -6.03
C ASP A 97 19.78 19.55 -6.99
N ASP A 98 19.43 19.59 -8.27
CA ASP A 98 20.24 20.22 -9.31
C ASP A 98 20.47 21.73 -9.07
N LYS A 99 19.52 22.42 -8.44
CA LYS A 99 19.61 23.86 -8.18
C LYS A 99 20.58 24.15 -7.05
N ALA A 100 20.45 23.41 -5.95
CA ALA A 100 21.32 23.56 -4.80
C ALA A 100 22.63 22.77 -4.92
N LYS A 101 22.75 21.90 -5.94
CA LYS A 101 23.88 21.00 -6.20
C LYS A 101 24.23 20.08 -5.02
N VAL A 102 23.23 19.67 -4.25
CA VAL A 102 23.39 18.85 -3.04
C VAL A 102 22.46 17.65 -3.05
N TYR A 103 22.90 16.58 -2.38
CA TYR A 103 22.02 15.46 -2.06
C TYR A 103 21.14 15.80 -0.87
N ARG A 104 19.86 15.44 -0.95
CA ARG A 104 18.87 15.57 0.12
C ARG A 104 18.33 14.19 0.47
N SER A 105 18.04 13.98 1.75
CA SER A 105 17.42 12.74 2.21
C SER A 105 15.93 12.74 1.86
N VAL A 106 15.40 11.60 1.43
CA VAL A 106 13.97 11.42 1.15
C VAL A 106 13.21 11.33 2.47
N ASP A 107 12.17 12.16 2.60
CA ASP A 107 11.32 12.21 3.78
C ASP A 107 10.09 11.30 3.65
N TYR A 108 10.31 10.01 3.88
CA TYR A 108 9.23 9.02 3.90
C TYR A 108 8.20 9.23 5.00
N LYS A 109 8.49 10.05 6.03
CA LYS A 109 7.53 10.32 7.11
C LYS A 109 6.39 11.21 6.63
N ASN A 110 6.69 12.13 5.72
CA ASN A 110 5.74 13.08 5.16
C ASN A 110 5.38 12.77 3.70
N LEU A 111 5.64 11.54 3.25
CA LEU A 111 5.22 11.06 1.95
C LEU A 111 3.70 10.82 1.97
N GLY A 112 2.97 11.51 1.10
CA GLY A 112 1.53 11.31 0.95
C GLY A 112 1.19 10.10 0.10
N PRO A 113 -0.09 9.69 0.07
CA PRO A 113 -0.55 8.61 -0.79
C PRO A 113 -0.45 8.93 -2.28
N GLU A 114 -0.55 10.22 -2.65
CA GLU A 114 -0.42 10.66 -4.05
C GLU A 114 0.97 10.34 -4.59
N GLU A 115 2.02 10.62 -3.82
CA GLU A 115 3.38 10.31 -4.22
C GLU A 115 3.62 8.81 -4.34
N LEU A 116 3.16 8.01 -3.36
CA LEU A 116 3.31 6.55 -3.40
C LEU A 116 2.57 5.94 -4.59
N GLY A 117 1.35 6.43 -4.86
CA GLY A 117 0.57 6.09 -6.06
C GLY A 117 1.34 6.39 -7.34
N SER A 118 1.90 7.60 -7.45
CA SER A 118 2.64 8.01 -8.65
C SER A 118 3.89 7.17 -8.92
N VAL A 119 4.60 6.76 -7.86
CA VAL A 119 5.78 5.88 -7.98
C VAL A 119 5.36 4.52 -8.53
N TYR A 120 4.28 3.95 -8.01
CA TYR A 120 3.78 2.67 -8.50
C TYR A 120 3.36 2.72 -9.97
N GLU A 121 2.60 3.74 -10.36
CA GLU A 121 2.19 3.90 -11.76
C GLU A 121 3.40 4.04 -12.67
N SER A 122 4.39 4.83 -12.26
CA SER A 122 5.64 4.96 -13.02
C SER A 122 6.38 3.63 -13.17
N LEU A 123 6.31 2.75 -12.16
CA LEU A 123 6.91 1.41 -12.22
C LEU A 123 6.14 0.47 -13.16
N LEU A 124 4.81 0.59 -13.23
CA LEU A 124 3.99 -0.21 -14.17
C LEU A 124 4.30 0.12 -15.64
N GLU A 125 4.77 1.33 -15.94
CA GLU A 125 5.21 1.69 -17.29
C GLU A 125 6.52 0.98 -17.71
N LEU A 126 7.27 0.45 -16.74
CA LEU A 126 8.58 -0.16 -16.96
C LEU A 126 8.47 -1.66 -17.20
N HIS A 127 8.94 -2.09 -18.37
CA HIS A 127 8.97 -3.48 -18.77
C HIS A 127 10.39 -4.04 -18.67
N PRO A 128 10.62 -5.11 -17.90
CA PRO A 128 11.93 -5.72 -17.78
C PRO A 128 12.32 -6.41 -19.09
N GLN A 129 13.49 -6.04 -19.61
CA GLN A 129 14.13 -6.69 -20.74
C GLN A 129 15.36 -7.44 -20.25
N ILE A 130 15.27 -8.77 -20.30
CA ILE A 130 16.30 -9.67 -19.78
C ILE A 130 17.00 -10.35 -20.94
N ASN A 131 18.32 -10.20 -21.02
CA ASN A 131 19.17 -10.96 -21.92
C ASN A 131 20.12 -11.81 -21.07
N VAL A 132 19.76 -13.07 -20.84
CA VAL A 132 20.51 -14.01 -20.01
C VAL A 132 21.91 -14.30 -20.58
N PRO A 133 22.09 -14.60 -21.88
CA PRO A 133 23.43 -14.83 -22.45
C PRO A 133 24.37 -13.63 -22.27
N ALA A 134 23.86 -12.41 -22.47
CA ALA A 134 24.64 -11.18 -22.31
C ALA A 134 24.70 -10.67 -20.87
N ARG A 135 24.01 -11.34 -19.92
CA ARG A 135 23.86 -10.91 -18.51
C ARG A 135 23.42 -9.45 -18.39
N ARG A 136 22.48 -9.04 -19.24
CA ARG A 136 21.99 -7.66 -19.29
C ARG A 136 20.53 -7.61 -18.83
N PHE A 137 20.27 -6.66 -17.95
CA PHE A 137 18.94 -6.25 -17.54
C PHE A 137 18.76 -4.79 -17.92
N SER A 138 17.63 -4.45 -18.53
CA SER A 138 17.23 -3.06 -18.77
C SER A 138 15.73 -2.93 -18.59
N LEU A 139 15.29 -1.72 -18.22
CA LEU A 139 13.89 -1.37 -18.17
C LEU A 139 13.57 -0.54 -19.42
N ALA A 140 12.58 -0.97 -20.19
CA ALA A 140 12.05 -0.22 -21.31
C ALA A 140 10.70 0.39 -20.94
N THR A 141 10.44 1.62 -21.37
CA THR A 141 9.11 2.21 -21.28
C THR A 141 8.27 1.73 -22.44
N ALA A 142 7.07 1.24 -22.13
CA ALA A 142 6.07 0.90 -23.13
C ALA A 142 5.66 2.15 -23.93
N GLY A 143 5.86 2.14 -25.25
CA GLY A 143 5.47 3.28 -26.10
C GLY A 143 3.96 3.33 -26.32
N GLY A 144 3.30 4.42 -25.90
CA GLY A 144 2.06 5.02 -26.43
C GLY A 144 0.75 4.21 -26.54
N ASN A 145 0.80 2.96 -27.03
CA ASN A 145 -0.35 2.11 -27.35
C ASN A 145 -0.55 0.93 -26.37
N GLU A 146 0.48 0.47 -25.65
CA GLU A 146 0.31 -0.52 -24.56
C GLU A 146 -0.39 0.09 -23.33
N ARG A 147 -0.55 1.43 -23.29
CA ARG A 147 -1.46 2.14 -22.36
C ARG A 147 -2.89 1.58 -22.37
N LYS A 148 -3.34 0.99 -23.49
CA LYS A 148 -4.73 0.55 -23.66
C LYS A 148 -5.01 -0.85 -23.11
N THR A 149 -4.00 -1.66 -22.82
CA THR A 149 -4.20 -3.06 -22.43
C THR A 149 -4.18 -3.30 -20.92
N THR A 150 -3.54 -2.44 -20.13
CA THR A 150 -3.53 -2.58 -18.66
C THR A 150 -4.65 -1.80 -17.96
N GLY A 151 -5.26 -0.82 -18.61
CA GLY A 151 -6.37 -0.03 -18.05
C GLY A 151 -6.00 0.86 -16.85
N SER A 152 -4.72 0.89 -16.45
CA SER A 152 -4.18 1.69 -15.34
C SER A 152 -4.14 3.17 -15.72
N TYR A 153 -5.28 3.84 -15.67
CA TYR A 153 -5.38 5.29 -15.85
C TYR A 153 -5.55 5.98 -14.51
N TYR A 154 -4.56 6.79 -14.15
CA TYR A 154 -4.68 7.78 -13.08
C TYR A 154 -5.89 8.67 -13.33
N THR A 155 -6.77 8.79 -12.34
CA THR A 155 -7.88 9.73 -12.39
C THR A 155 -7.41 11.06 -11.79
N PRO A 156 -7.35 12.17 -12.56
CA PRO A 156 -6.96 13.46 -12.03
C PRO A 156 -7.80 13.87 -10.82
N THR A 157 -7.18 14.46 -9.80
CA THR A 157 -7.85 14.91 -8.57
C THR A 157 -9.04 15.82 -8.85
N SER A 158 -8.97 16.64 -9.90
CA SER A 158 -10.10 17.48 -10.34
C SER A 158 -11.32 16.66 -10.76
N LEU A 159 -11.11 15.55 -11.48
CA LEU A 159 -12.20 14.67 -11.91
C LEU A 159 -12.76 13.87 -10.73
N ILE A 160 -11.89 13.41 -9.83
CA ILE A 160 -12.32 12.76 -8.58
C ILE A 160 -13.23 13.71 -7.79
N ASN A 161 -12.81 14.96 -7.62
CA ASN A 161 -13.58 15.95 -6.87
C ASN A 161 -14.95 16.21 -7.51
N VAL A 162 -15.01 16.45 -8.82
CA VAL A 162 -16.29 16.66 -9.51
C VAL A 162 -17.26 15.50 -9.31
N LEU A 163 -16.76 14.26 -9.34
CA LEU A 163 -17.58 13.09 -9.11
C LEU A 163 -18.07 13.05 -7.66
N LEU A 164 -17.18 13.21 -6.68
CA LEU A 164 -17.56 13.20 -5.26
C LEU A 164 -18.51 14.34 -4.88
N ASP A 165 -18.33 15.54 -5.46
CA ASP A 165 -19.20 16.70 -5.25
C ASP A 165 -20.65 16.38 -5.67
N SER A 166 -20.82 15.59 -6.73
CA SER A 166 -22.13 15.26 -7.28
C SER A 166 -22.73 13.95 -6.74
N THR A 167 -21.92 13.04 -6.20
CA THR A 167 -22.39 11.72 -5.74
C THR A 167 -22.29 11.51 -4.23
N LEU A 168 -21.16 11.86 -3.61
CA LEU A 168 -20.91 11.59 -2.19
C LEU A 168 -21.48 12.69 -1.31
N ASP A 169 -21.19 13.95 -1.64
CA ASP A 169 -21.50 15.08 -0.78
C ASP A 169 -23.02 15.18 -0.46
N PRO A 170 -23.96 15.02 -1.40
CA PRO A 170 -25.40 15.09 -1.09
C PRO A 170 -25.86 13.99 -0.13
N VAL A 171 -25.31 12.77 -0.27
CA VAL A 171 -25.64 11.62 0.58
C VAL A 171 -25.03 11.79 1.97
N LEU A 172 -23.82 12.33 2.03
CA LEU A 172 -23.12 12.62 3.28
C LEU A 172 -23.83 13.72 4.07
N GLU A 173 -24.26 14.80 3.41
CA GLU A 173 -25.04 15.88 4.02
C GLU A 173 -26.37 15.39 4.61
N GLU A 174 -27.05 14.47 3.92
CA GLU A 174 -28.26 13.85 4.46
C GLU A 174 -27.95 12.97 5.67
N ALA A 175 -26.92 12.13 5.61
CA ALA A 175 -26.50 11.29 6.73
C ALA A 175 -26.11 12.11 7.97
N MET A 176 -25.46 13.26 7.78
CA MET A 176 -25.10 14.18 8.87
C MET A 176 -26.32 14.65 9.69
N LYS A 177 -27.51 14.77 9.08
CA LYS A 177 -28.76 15.14 9.79
C LYS A 177 -29.24 14.05 10.74
N HIS A 178 -28.88 12.79 10.46
CA HIS A 178 -29.25 11.62 11.25
C HIS A 178 -28.15 11.20 12.24
N GLY A 179 -27.02 11.91 12.28
CA GLY A 179 -25.96 11.76 13.27
C GLY A 179 -24.82 10.84 12.86
N GLU A 180 -23.95 10.53 13.82
CA GLU A 180 -22.71 9.76 13.61
C GLU A 180 -22.96 8.37 13.03
N ASP A 181 -23.94 7.63 13.57
CA ASP A 181 -24.23 6.26 13.14
C ASP A 181 -24.63 6.20 11.68
N ALA A 182 -25.39 7.19 11.19
CA ALA A 182 -25.79 7.26 9.80
C ALA A 182 -24.60 7.47 8.85
N ILE A 183 -23.61 8.27 9.25
CA ILE A 183 -22.37 8.46 8.47
C ILE A 183 -21.57 7.15 8.41
N LEU A 184 -21.42 6.47 9.55
CA LEU A 184 -20.67 5.21 9.63
C LEU A 184 -21.39 4.04 8.94
N ASP A 185 -22.71 4.15 8.72
CA ASP A 185 -23.46 3.15 7.97
C ASP A 185 -23.33 3.30 6.45
N LEU A 186 -22.92 4.47 5.94
CA LEU A 186 -22.65 4.64 4.51
C LEU A 186 -21.61 3.63 3.99
N LYS A 187 -21.84 3.12 2.77
CA LYS A 187 -20.97 2.14 2.10
C LYS A 187 -20.51 2.71 0.76
N ILE A 188 -19.23 3.02 0.67
CA ILE A 188 -18.57 3.52 -0.53
C ILE A 188 -17.78 2.37 -1.14
N CYS A 189 -18.12 2.02 -2.38
CA CYS A 189 -17.50 0.92 -3.10
C CYS A 189 -16.86 1.42 -4.40
N ASP A 190 -15.60 1.09 -4.61
CA ASP A 190 -14.90 1.26 -5.88
C ASP A 190 -14.56 -0.12 -6.49
N PRO A 191 -15.28 -0.57 -7.53
CA PRO A 191 -15.11 -1.90 -8.11
C PRO A 191 -13.89 -2.02 -9.04
N ALA A 192 -13.12 -0.96 -9.24
CA ALA A 192 -11.86 -0.98 -9.99
C ALA A 192 -10.89 0.01 -9.32
N CYS A 193 -10.61 -0.26 -8.05
CA CYS A 193 -10.08 0.76 -7.15
C CYS A 193 -8.65 1.19 -7.46
N GLY A 194 -7.89 0.41 -8.24
CA GLY A 194 -6.49 0.66 -8.50
C GLY A 194 -5.74 0.89 -7.19
N SER A 195 -4.95 1.95 -7.14
CA SER A 195 -4.21 2.38 -5.94
C SER A 195 -5.07 3.08 -4.88
N GLY A 196 -6.38 3.23 -5.08
CA GLY A 196 -7.35 3.70 -4.08
C GLY A 196 -7.59 5.21 -4.01
N HIS A 197 -7.21 6.01 -5.02
CA HIS A 197 -7.33 7.48 -4.96
C HIS A 197 -8.77 7.96 -4.70
N PHE A 198 -9.77 7.37 -5.34
CA PHE A 198 -11.18 7.68 -5.09
C PHE A 198 -11.58 7.37 -3.65
N LEU A 199 -11.20 6.19 -3.15
CA LEU A 199 -11.51 5.74 -1.80
C LEU A 199 -10.86 6.63 -0.74
N ILE A 200 -9.62 7.07 -0.95
CA ILE A 200 -8.92 8.00 -0.07
C ILE A 200 -9.60 9.37 -0.06
N ALA A 201 -9.96 9.90 -1.22
CA ALA A 201 -10.65 11.17 -1.33
C ALA A 201 -12.04 11.13 -0.65
N ALA A 202 -12.80 10.05 -0.86
CA ALA A 202 -14.07 9.82 -0.19
C ALA A 202 -13.90 9.71 1.33
N ALA A 203 -12.93 8.92 1.79
CA ALA A 203 -12.63 8.76 3.21
C ALA A 203 -12.26 10.09 3.88
N ASN A 204 -11.48 10.94 3.20
CA ASN A 204 -11.11 12.26 3.69
C ASN A 204 -12.32 13.19 3.87
N ARG A 205 -13.28 13.19 2.94
CA ARG A 205 -14.51 14.00 3.05
C ARG A 205 -15.41 13.50 4.18
N MET A 206 -15.65 12.20 4.23
CA MET A 206 -16.44 11.57 5.30
C MET A 206 -15.80 11.76 6.68
N ALA A 207 -14.47 11.70 6.78
CA ALA A 207 -13.76 11.91 8.04
C ALA A 207 -13.94 13.33 8.59
N LYS A 208 -13.92 14.34 7.72
CA LYS A 208 -14.18 15.73 8.12
C LYS A 208 -15.62 15.89 8.62
N ALA A 209 -16.60 15.35 7.90
CA ALA A 209 -18.00 15.37 8.32
C ALA A 209 -18.22 14.65 9.67
N LEU A 210 -17.64 13.46 9.83
CA LEU A 210 -17.73 12.71 11.09
C LEU A 210 -17.02 13.43 12.24
N ALA A 211 -15.86 14.03 11.99
CA ALA A 211 -15.15 14.83 12.99
C ALA A 211 -15.98 16.05 13.41
N PHE A 212 -16.61 16.75 12.46
CA PHE A 212 -17.53 17.85 12.74
C PHE A 212 -18.69 17.41 13.64
N ILE A 213 -19.36 16.29 13.33
CA ILE A 213 -20.46 15.77 14.16
C ILE A 213 -20.00 15.43 15.59
N ARG A 214 -18.77 14.93 15.74
CA ARG A 214 -18.22 14.54 17.05
C ARG A 214 -17.75 15.72 17.90
N THR A 215 -17.21 16.77 17.29
CA THR A 215 -16.64 17.92 18.03
C THR A 215 -17.57 19.12 18.09
N GLY A 216 -18.47 19.27 17.10
CA GLY A 216 -19.28 20.46 16.90
C GLY A 216 -18.49 21.66 16.34
N GLU A 217 -17.25 21.45 15.90
CA GLU A 217 -16.34 22.50 15.38
C GLU A 217 -16.27 22.43 13.86
N GLU A 218 -16.46 23.56 13.17
CA GLU A 218 -16.34 23.65 11.70
C GLU A 218 -14.94 23.26 11.19
N GLU A 219 -13.90 23.53 11.99
CA GLU A 219 -12.53 23.09 11.75
C GLU A 219 -12.05 22.17 12.89
N PRO A 220 -12.36 20.86 12.82
CA PRO A 220 -11.96 19.93 13.87
C PRO A 220 -10.43 19.81 13.99
N PRO A 221 -9.90 19.52 15.19
CA PRO A 221 -8.47 19.34 15.39
C PRO A 221 -7.95 18.13 14.57
N PRO A 222 -6.68 18.15 14.13
CA PRO A 222 -6.10 17.06 13.32
C PRO A 222 -6.25 15.67 13.95
N SER A 223 -6.18 15.57 15.28
CA SER A 223 -6.36 14.32 16.02
C SER A 223 -7.79 13.76 15.90
N ALA A 224 -8.81 14.63 15.89
CA ALA A 224 -10.20 14.22 15.70
C ALA A 224 -10.44 13.73 14.27
N ILE A 225 -9.89 14.44 13.27
CA ILE A 225 -9.95 14.02 11.86
C ILE A 225 -9.26 12.67 11.67
N GLN A 226 -8.10 12.46 12.27
CA GLN A 226 -7.37 11.19 12.15
C GLN A 226 -8.18 10.02 12.74
N LYS A 227 -8.78 10.22 13.92
CA LYS A 227 -9.66 9.21 14.55
C LYS A 227 -10.91 8.94 13.70
N ALA A 228 -11.58 9.99 13.22
CA ALA A 228 -12.73 9.87 12.33
C ALA A 228 -12.38 9.14 11.03
N LYS A 229 -11.23 9.46 10.42
CA LYS A 229 -10.75 8.80 9.20
C LYS A 229 -10.50 7.31 9.42
N ARG A 230 -9.92 6.95 10.56
CA ARG A 230 -9.76 5.54 10.94
C ARG A 230 -11.09 4.82 11.00
N ASP A 231 -12.10 5.43 11.62
CA ASP A 231 -13.42 4.83 11.74
C ASP A 231 -14.11 4.72 10.37
N VAL A 232 -14.08 5.77 9.55
CA VAL A 232 -14.62 5.73 8.18
C VAL A 232 -13.97 4.63 7.35
N ILE A 233 -12.64 4.56 7.32
CA ILE A 233 -11.92 3.52 6.56
C ILE A 233 -12.28 2.12 7.08
N SER A 234 -12.52 1.98 8.39
CA SER A 234 -12.85 0.70 9.01
C SER A 234 -14.31 0.25 8.84
N HIS A 235 -15.23 1.13 8.42
CA HIS A 235 -16.67 0.82 8.35
C HIS A 235 -17.31 1.07 6.97
N CYS A 236 -16.81 2.06 6.23
CA CYS A 236 -17.47 2.63 5.07
C CYS A 236 -16.79 2.30 3.74
N ILE A 237 -15.48 2.05 3.73
CA ILE A 237 -14.68 1.96 2.50
C ILE A 237 -14.54 0.52 2.04
N TYR A 238 -14.82 0.27 0.75
CA TYR A 238 -14.72 -1.03 0.09
C TYR A 238 -14.11 -0.85 -1.31
N GLY A 239 -13.29 -1.80 -1.74
CA GLY A 239 -12.61 -1.75 -3.03
C GLY A 239 -12.37 -3.13 -3.60
N VAL A 240 -12.42 -3.25 -4.92
CA VAL A 240 -12.02 -4.45 -5.65
C VAL A 240 -11.12 -4.05 -6.80
N ASP A 241 -10.05 -4.81 -7.02
CA ASP A 241 -9.24 -4.71 -8.24
C ASP A 241 -8.75 -6.08 -8.68
N ILE A 242 -8.58 -6.28 -9.98
CA ILE A 242 -8.08 -7.53 -10.55
C ILE A 242 -6.58 -7.70 -10.31
N ASN A 243 -5.84 -6.60 -10.19
CA ASN A 243 -4.40 -6.62 -9.98
C ASN A 243 -4.07 -6.72 -8.47
N PRO A 244 -3.44 -7.82 -8.02
CA PRO A 244 -3.09 -8.01 -6.61
C PRO A 244 -2.22 -6.89 -6.03
N MET A 245 -1.32 -6.33 -6.84
CA MET A 245 -0.43 -5.27 -6.38
C MET A 245 -1.17 -3.93 -6.23
N ALA A 246 -2.16 -3.66 -7.07
CA ALA A 246 -2.98 -2.45 -6.95
C ALA A 246 -3.83 -2.49 -5.66
N VAL A 247 -4.47 -3.62 -5.37
CA VAL A 247 -5.19 -3.87 -4.11
C VAL A 247 -4.32 -3.58 -2.90
N GLU A 248 -3.07 -4.03 -2.93
CA GLU A 248 -2.18 -3.92 -1.79
C GLU A 248 -1.59 -2.54 -1.64
N LEU A 249 -1.34 -1.84 -2.75
CA LEU A 249 -1.04 -0.42 -2.72
C LEU A 249 -2.21 0.39 -2.18
N CYS A 250 -3.45 0.07 -2.56
CA CYS A 250 -4.65 0.67 -1.99
C CYS A 250 -4.71 0.47 -0.47
N LYS A 251 -4.44 -0.75 0.02
CA LYS A 251 -4.37 -1.04 1.45
C LYS A 251 -3.30 -0.21 2.15
N VAL A 252 -2.09 -0.13 1.59
CA VAL A 252 -0.98 0.68 2.15
C VAL A 252 -1.36 2.16 2.20
N ASN A 253 -1.93 2.70 1.12
CA ASN A 253 -2.35 4.10 1.06
C ASN A 253 -3.42 4.43 2.10
N LEU A 254 -4.46 3.60 2.21
CA LEU A 254 -5.52 3.76 3.22
C LEU A 254 -4.97 3.61 4.65
N TRP A 255 -4.00 2.71 4.85
CA TRP A 255 -3.33 2.54 6.14
C TRP A 255 -2.47 3.74 6.52
N MET A 256 -1.69 4.30 5.58
CA MET A 256 -0.90 5.52 5.81
C MET A 256 -1.79 6.71 6.19
N GLU A 257 -2.96 6.83 5.55
CA GLU A 257 -3.95 7.86 5.87
C GLU A 257 -4.59 7.70 7.25
N SER A 258 -4.76 6.46 7.71
CA SER A 258 -5.37 6.13 9.01
C SER A 258 -4.39 5.61 10.06
N MET A 259 -3.12 5.99 9.92
CA MET A 259 -2.04 5.38 10.70
C MET A 259 -2.24 5.59 12.20
N ASP A 260 -2.49 4.49 12.91
CA ASP A 260 -2.55 4.39 14.36
C ASP A 260 -1.42 3.44 14.81
N PRO A 261 -0.39 3.95 15.51
CA PRO A 261 0.79 3.16 15.87
C PRO A 261 0.45 1.83 16.55
N GLY A 262 0.91 0.72 15.95
CA GLY A 262 0.78 -0.61 16.53
C GLY A 262 -0.45 -1.42 16.07
N LYS A 263 -1.32 -0.86 15.22
CA LYS A 263 -2.41 -1.63 14.59
C LYS A 263 -1.99 -2.21 13.23
N PRO A 264 -2.31 -3.50 12.95
CA PRO A 264 -1.90 -4.18 11.72
C PRO A 264 -2.64 -3.63 10.49
N LEU A 265 -2.11 -3.88 9.29
CA LEU A 265 -2.80 -3.57 8.02
C LEU A 265 -4.02 -4.47 7.78
N SER A 266 -4.08 -5.63 8.44
CA SER A 266 -5.08 -6.67 8.17
C SER A 266 -6.54 -6.27 8.40
N PHE A 267 -6.81 -5.14 9.06
CA PHE A 267 -8.18 -4.63 9.22
C PHE A 267 -8.85 -4.27 7.88
N LEU A 268 -8.05 -4.03 6.83
CA LEU A 268 -8.54 -3.74 5.47
C LEU A 268 -8.76 -5.00 4.64
N ASP A 269 -8.28 -6.17 5.08
CA ASP A 269 -8.26 -7.37 4.24
C ASP A 269 -9.66 -7.77 3.79
N HIS A 270 -10.69 -7.63 4.63
CA HIS A 270 -12.07 -7.98 4.26
C HIS A 270 -12.79 -6.92 3.41
N ARG A 271 -12.14 -5.79 3.12
CA ARG A 271 -12.76 -4.62 2.50
C ARG A 271 -12.16 -4.27 1.15
N ILE A 272 -10.84 -4.42 1.02
CA ILE A 272 -10.12 -4.24 -0.25
C ILE A 272 -9.67 -5.63 -0.73
N GLN A 273 -10.25 -6.09 -1.83
CA GLN A 273 -10.17 -7.48 -2.27
C GLN A 273 -9.62 -7.60 -3.69
N VAL A 274 -8.86 -8.67 -3.92
CA VAL A 274 -8.47 -9.07 -5.28
C VAL A 274 -9.65 -9.78 -5.92
N GLY A 275 -10.11 -9.29 -7.05
CA GLY A 275 -11.25 -9.89 -7.74
C GLY A 275 -11.54 -9.28 -9.10
N ASN A 276 -12.23 -10.04 -9.94
CA ASN A 276 -12.77 -9.52 -11.19
C ASN A 276 -14.21 -9.05 -10.96
N SER A 277 -14.40 -7.73 -10.89
CA SER A 277 -15.70 -7.11 -10.64
C SER A 277 -16.74 -7.39 -11.73
N LEU A 278 -16.34 -7.83 -12.93
CA LEU A 278 -17.27 -8.22 -14.00
C LEU A 278 -17.87 -9.61 -13.78
N LEU A 279 -17.16 -10.50 -13.08
CA LEU A 279 -17.65 -11.85 -12.74
C LEU A 279 -18.59 -11.84 -11.53
N GLY A 280 -18.80 -10.67 -10.90
CA GLY A 280 -19.40 -10.51 -9.57
C GLY A 280 -20.53 -11.47 -9.23
N THR A 281 -20.62 -11.85 -7.95
CA THR A 281 -21.67 -12.73 -7.46
C THR A 281 -23.01 -12.00 -7.36
N THR A 282 -24.09 -12.61 -7.85
CA THR A 282 -25.45 -12.11 -7.57
C THR A 282 -25.89 -12.58 -6.16
N PRO A 283 -26.83 -11.90 -5.48
CA PRO A 283 -27.40 -12.41 -4.22
C PRO A 283 -28.00 -13.82 -4.36
N LYS A 284 -28.54 -14.13 -5.54
CA LYS A 284 -29.03 -15.46 -5.89
C LYS A 284 -27.88 -16.48 -5.98
N LEU A 285 -26.77 -16.13 -6.64
CA LEU A 285 -25.54 -16.94 -6.66
C LEU A 285 -24.95 -17.14 -5.25
N MET A 286 -24.93 -16.10 -4.40
CA MET A 286 -24.45 -16.27 -3.02
C MET A 286 -25.35 -17.21 -2.20
N ALA A 287 -26.67 -17.18 -2.43
CA ALA A 287 -27.61 -18.10 -1.80
C ALA A 287 -27.50 -19.53 -2.33
N GLU A 288 -27.10 -19.71 -3.59
CA GLU A 288 -26.91 -21.00 -4.27
C GLU A 288 -25.49 -21.59 -4.03
N GLY A 289 -24.56 -20.81 -3.48
CA GLY A 289 -23.15 -21.18 -3.31
C GLY A 289 -22.31 -20.93 -4.56
N ILE A 290 -21.00 -21.18 -4.49
CA ILE A 290 -20.12 -21.03 -5.67
C ILE A 290 -20.46 -22.16 -6.66
N PRO A 291 -20.87 -21.87 -7.91
CA PRO A 291 -21.19 -22.91 -8.88
C PRO A 291 -19.98 -23.78 -9.20
N ASP A 292 -20.17 -25.08 -9.36
CA ASP A 292 -19.08 -26.03 -9.71
C ASP A 292 -18.36 -25.64 -11.02
N ASP A 293 -19.05 -24.95 -11.92
CA ASP A 293 -18.50 -24.43 -13.18
C ASP A 293 -17.50 -23.28 -12.98
N ALA A 294 -17.54 -22.56 -11.85
CA ALA A 294 -16.58 -21.50 -11.53
C ALA A 294 -15.16 -22.04 -11.25
N PHE A 295 -15.02 -23.35 -11.02
CA PHE A 295 -13.74 -24.03 -10.88
C PHE A 295 -13.21 -24.61 -12.20
N LYS A 296 -13.94 -24.44 -13.31
CA LYS A 296 -13.46 -24.86 -14.63
C LYS A 296 -12.50 -23.78 -15.18
N PRO A 297 -11.24 -24.12 -15.46
CA PRO A 297 -10.26 -23.16 -15.97
C PRO A 297 -10.74 -22.55 -17.29
N ILE A 298 -10.72 -21.22 -17.39
CA ILE A 298 -10.97 -20.51 -18.65
C ILE A 298 -9.65 -20.25 -19.39
N GLU A 299 -9.75 -19.81 -20.65
CA GLU A 299 -8.59 -19.55 -21.49
C GLU A 299 -7.70 -18.45 -20.87
N GLY A 300 -6.50 -18.82 -20.42
CA GLY A 300 -5.56 -17.93 -19.73
C GLY A 300 -5.26 -18.31 -18.27
N ASP A 301 -6.04 -19.21 -17.66
CA ASP A 301 -5.74 -19.73 -16.32
C ASP A 301 -4.59 -20.74 -16.34
N ASP A 302 -3.71 -20.67 -15.34
CA ASP A 302 -2.67 -21.67 -15.10
C ASP A 302 -3.32 -23.03 -14.80
N LYS A 303 -3.28 -23.92 -15.79
CA LYS A 303 -3.71 -25.32 -15.62
C LYS A 303 -2.68 -26.04 -14.73
N LYS A 304 -3.01 -26.23 -13.45
CA LYS A 304 -2.35 -27.24 -12.62
C LYS A 304 -2.71 -28.64 -13.09
#